data_AF-D2W1I6-F1
#
_entry.id   AF-D2W1I6-F1
#
_cell.length_a   1.000
_cell.length_b   1.000
_cell.length_c   1.000
_cell.angle_alpha   90.00
_cell.angle_beta   90.00
_cell.angle_gamma   90.00
#
_symmetry.space_group_name_H-M   'P 1'
#
loop_
_entity.id
_entity.type
_entity.pdbx_description
1 polymer ?
#
loop_
_entity_poly.entity_id
_entity_poly.type
_entity_poly.pdbx_seq_one_letter_code
_entity_poly.pdbx_strand_id
1 'polypeptide(L)'
;MSNSNLLSEFKTKVIVDKIAHIFLVGPPPHSRSWGFPAILLMNEQIMASILKDSYEPYSKMNNQEKKEARDWYETCGAIVNKMIGMIDWEDWDGHSAVECDVLSFEIDHPHLYQLVVDDMIKKAFSSQSEEEREVVKSTVFSDPPTFAYYLSQNLPTLIVKHVPTN
;
A
#
# COMPACT_ATOMS: atom_id res chain seq x y z
N MET A 1 -4.70 11.38 -27.48
CA MET A 1 -3.85 10.16 -27.37
C MET A 1 -3.49 10.00 -25.89
N SER A 2 -3.40 8.76 -25.41
CA SER A 2 -3.83 8.31 -24.08
C SER A 2 -3.31 9.06 -22.84
N ASN A 3 -4.17 9.81 -22.17
CA ASN A 3 -3.94 10.30 -20.79
C ASN A 3 -4.38 9.27 -19.72
N SER A 4 -4.92 8.10 -20.10
CA SER A 4 -5.35 7.08 -19.12
C SER A 4 -4.18 6.50 -18.31
N ASN A 5 -2.94 6.76 -18.72
CA ASN A 5 -1.74 6.31 -18.03
C ASN A 5 -1.55 7.05 -16.70
N LEU A 6 -1.78 8.37 -16.64
CA LEU A 6 -1.55 9.17 -15.43
C LEU A 6 -2.49 8.76 -14.29
N LEU A 7 -3.78 8.55 -14.59
CA LEU A 7 -4.76 8.12 -13.60
C LEU A 7 -4.44 6.73 -13.06
N SER A 8 -4.11 5.78 -13.95
CA SER A 8 -3.68 4.44 -13.53
C SER A 8 -2.39 4.46 -12.72
N GLU A 9 -1.42 5.27 -13.11
CA GLU A 9 -0.15 5.44 -12.40
C GLU A 9 -0.39 6.01 -10.98
N PHE A 10 -1.19 7.06 -10.86
CA PHE A 10 -1.60 7.62 -9.56
C PHE A 10 -2.23 6.56 -8.65
N LYS A 11 -3.24 5.85 -9.16
CA LYS A 11 -3.94 4.81 -8.39
C LYS A 11 -2.98 3.72 -7.91
N THR A 12 -2.10 3.28 -8.81
CA THR A 12 -1.08 2.27 -8.51
C THR A 12 -0.13 2.75 -7.40
N LYS A 13 0.42 3.96 -7.54
CA LYS A 13 1.33 4.54 -6.54
C LYS A 13 0.67 4.71 -5.17
N VAL A 14 -0.61 5.11 -5.13
CA VAL A 14 -1.38 5.22 -3.87
C VAL A 14 -1.60 3.85 -3.22
N ILE A 15 -1.98 2.83 -4.00
CA ILE A 15 -2.15 1.45 -3.48
C ILE A 15 -0.82 0.93 -2.93
N VAL A 16 0.27 1.09 -3.69
CA VAL A 16 1.61 0.64 -3.31
C VAL A 16 2.06 1.30 -2.00
N ASP A 17 1.97 2.63 -1.88
CA ASP A 17 2.37 3.36 -0.67
C ASP A 17 1.57 2.90 0.56
N LYS A 18 0.26 2.66 0.41
CA LYS A 18 -0.62 2.20 1.50
C LYS A 18 -0.29 0.77 1.95
N ILE A 19 -0.19 -0.18 1.02
CA ILE A 19 0.14 -1.58 1.38
C ILE A 19 1.55 -1.66 1.95
N ALA A 20 2.53 -0.99 1.34
CA ALA A 20 3.89 -0.95 1.85
C ALA A 20 3.94 -0.34 3.27
N HIS A 21 3.14 0.69 3.54
CA HIS A 21 3.02 1.24 4.90
C HIS A 21 2.46 0.23 5.90
N ILE A 22 1.41 -0.53 5.53
CA ILE A 22 0.86 -1.59 6.38
C ILE A 22 1.92 -2.65 6.70
N PHE A 23 2.71 -3.08 5.71
CA PHE A 23 3.78 -4.06 5.90
C PHE A 23 4.99 -3.52 6.68
N LEU A 24 5.19 -2.20 6.75
CA LEU A 24 6.28 -1.59 7.52
C LEU A 24 5.91 -1.25 8.96
N VAL A 25 4.73 -0.67 9.15
CA VAL A 25 4.33 0.00 10.40
C VAL A 25 3.21 -0.74 11.10
N GLY A 26 2.47 -1.58 10.37
CA GLY A 26 1.32 -2.30 10.90
C GLY A 26 0.00 -1.52 10.79
N PRO A 27 -1.10 -2.14 11.27
CA PRO A 27 -2.47 -1.65 11.16
C PRO A 27 -2.69 -0.35 11.98
N PRO A 28 -3.79 0.39 11.76
CA PRO A 28 -5.15 -0.12 11.58
C PRO A 28 -5.57 -0.48 10.13
N PRO A 29 -6.63 -1.28 9.95
CA PRO A 29 -7.28 -1.43 8.65
C PRO A 29 -7.83 -0.10 8.16
N HIS A 30 -8.05 0.01 6.85
CA HIS A 30 -8.61 1.23 6.28
C HIS A 30 -10.14 1.27 6.39
N SER A 31 -10.69 2.48 6.42
CA SER A 31 -12.15 2.70 6.32
C SER A 31 -12.67 2.38 4.92
N ARG A 32 -13.93 1.93 4.85
CA ARG A 32 -14.68 1.77 3.60
C ARG A 32 -14.76 3.06 2.80
N SER A 33 -14.85 4.18 3.50
CA SER A 33 -14.91 5.51 2.92
C SER A 33 -14.09 6.48 3.75
N TRP A 34 -12.94 6.86 3.21
CA TRP A 34 -12.18 7.98 3.73
C TRP A 34 -12.20 9.07 2.65
N GLY A 35 -13.09 10.04 2.80
CA GLY A 35 -13.23 11.13 1.82
C GLY A 35 -11.89 11.79 1.50
N PHE A 36 -11.71 12.23 0.25
CA PHE A 36 -10.48 12.94 -0.13
C PHE A 36 -10.36 14.21 0.73
N PRO A 37 -9.30 14.37 1.56
CA PRO A 37 -9.30 15.44 2.53
C PRO A 37 -9.30 16.80 1.82
N ALA A 38 -10.39 17.56 1.98
CA ALA A 38 -10.59 18.84 1.28
C ALA A 38 -9.46 19.85 1.55
N ILE A 39 -8.81 19.74 2.72
CA ILE A 39 -7.65 20.55 3.10
C ILE A 39 -6.47 20.40 2.12
N LEU A 40 -6.33 19.24 1.47
CA LEU A 40 -5.28 19.03 0.46
C LEU A 40 -5.53 19.94 -0.76
N LEU A 41 -6.79 20.22 -1.10
CA LEU A 41 -7.14 21.07 -2.24
C LEU A 41 -6.78 22.54 -2.01
N MET A 42 -6.59 22.94 -0.76
CA MET A 42 -6.31 24.34 -0.39
C MET A 42 -4.81 24.66 -0.44
N ASN A 43 -3.94 23.65 -0.45
CA ASN A 43 -2.50 23.85 -0.39
C ASN A 43 -1.75 22.74 -1.15
N GLU A 44 -1.16 23.14 -2.27
CA GLU A 44 -0.40 22.26 -3.15
C GLU A 44 0.80 21.59 -2.45
N GLN A 45 1.48 22.31 -1.55
CA GLN A 45 2.61 21.75 -0.80
C GLN A 45 2.16 20.67 0.18
N ILE A 46 1.02 20.86 0.85
CA ILE A 46 0.44 19.83 1.72
C ILE A 46 0.01 18.63 0.87
N MET A 47 -0.64 18.86 -0.27
CA MET A 47 -1.01 17.79 -1.19
C MET A 47 0.21 16.99 -1.66
N ALA A 48 1.28 17.66 -2.06
CA ALA A 48 2.53 17.02 -2.47
C ALA A 48 3.17 16.22 -1.32
N SER A 49 3.13 16.75 -0.09
CA SER A 49 3.66 16.06 1.09
C SER A 49 2.86 14.80 1.45
N ILE A 50 1.54 14.81 1.27
CA ILE A 50 0.66 13.68 1.61
C ILE A 50 0.65 12.63 0.49
N LEU A 51 0.56 13.06 -0.76
CA LEU A 51 0.54 12.17 -1.93
C LEU A 51 1.94 11.65 -2.31
N LYS A 52 3.02 12.31 -1.88
CA LYS A 52 4.42 11.93 -2.14
C LYS A 52 4.64 11.61 -3.63
N ASP A 53 5.17 10.44 -3.95
CA ASP A 53 5.47 10.00 -5.33
C ASP A 53 4.23 9.93 -6.23
N SER A 54 3.03 9.79 -5.64
CA SER A 54 1.75 9.85 -6.39
C SER A 54 1.33 11.28 -6.76
N TYR A 55 1.94 12.31 -6.14
CA TYR A 55 1.67 13.70 -6.49
C TYR A 55 2.06 14.03 -7.92
N GLU A 56 3.18 13.48 -8.41
CA GLU A 56 3.69 13.78 -9.75
C GLU A 56 2.68 13.46 -10.86
N PRO A 57 2.11 12.24 -10.99
CA PRO A 57 1.07 11.98 -11.96
C PRO A 57 -0.20 12.79 -11.68
N TYR A 58 -0.59 12.98 -10.42
CA TYR A 58 -1.77 13.79 -10.06
C TYR A 58 -1.66 15.24 -10.54
N SER A 59 -0.51 15.88 -10.36
CA SER A 59 -0.28 17.28 -10.74
C SER A 59 -0.49 17.51 -12.24
N LYS A 60 -0.11 16.53 -13.06
CA LYS A 60 -0.17 16.54 -14.53
C LYS A 60 -1.55 16.21 -15.11
N MET A 61 -2.47 15.71 -14.30
CA MET A 61 -3.85 15.41 -14.71
C MET A 61 -4.64 16.69 -15.02
N ASN A 62 -5.58 16.57 -15.96
CA ASN A 62 -6.60 17.59 -16.19
C ASN A 62 -7.66 17.60 -15.07
N ASN A 63 -8.56 18.58 -15.07
CA ASN A 63 -9.55 18.74 -14.00
C ASN A 63 -10.52 17.55 -13.86
N GLN A 64 -10.86 16.89 -14.98
CA GLN A 64 -11.73 15.73 -14.98
C GLN A 64 -11.02 14.50 -14.37
N GLU A 65 -9.78 14.24 -14.79
CA GLU A 65 -8.94 13.18 -14.23
C GLU A 65 -8.65 13.39 -12.74
N LYS A 66 -8.36 14.63 -12.32
CA LYS A 66 -8.19 14.97 -10.90
C LYS A 66 -9.47 14.71 -10.11
N LYS A 67 -10.65 14.95 -10.70
CA LYS A 67 -11.93 14.62 -10.06
C LYS A 67 -12.07 13.11 -9.91
N GLU A 68 -11.86 12.35 -10.98
CA GLU A 68 -11.92 10.88 -10.95
C GLU A 68 -10.91 10.26 -9.98
N ALA A 69 -9.71 10.84 -9.87
CA ALA A 69 -8.69 10.44 -8.92
C ALA A 69 -9.15 10.63 -7.47
N ARG A 70 -9.80 11.76 -7.16
CA ARG A 70 -10.35 12.04 -5.83
C ARG A 70 -11.53 11.15 -5.50
N ASP A 71 -12.49 11.03 -6.41
CA ASP A 71 -13.67 10.19 -6.25
C ASP A 71 -13.26 8.72 -6.01
N TRP A 72 -12.24 8.24 -6.73
CA TRP A 72 -11.66 6.92 -6.49
C TRP A 72 -10.94 6.83 -5.14
N TYR A 73 -10.18 7.86 -4.76
CA TYR A 73 -9.42 7.89 -3.49
C TYR A 73 -10.34 7.70 -2.28
N GLU A 74 -11.60 8.13 -2.36
CA GLU A 74 -12.58 7.95 -1.28
C GLU A 74 -12.80 6.48 -0.90
N THR A 75 -12.63 5.57 -1.86
CA THR A 75 -12.89 4.13 -1.71
C THR A 75 -11.61 3.29 -1.70
N CYS A 76 -10.44 3.91 -1.88
CA CYS A 76 -9.19 3.17 -2.02
C CYS A 76 -8.82 2.36 -0.77
N GLY A 77 -9.29 2.78 0.42
CA GLY A 77 -9.13 2.04 1.67
C GLY A 77 -9.75 0.64 1.60
N ALA A 78 -11.03 0.55 1.23
CA ALA A 78 -11.72 -0.72 1.02
C ALA A 78 -11.04 -1.61 -0.03
N ILE A 79 -10.56 -1.00 -1.12
CA ILE A 79 -9.84 -1.71 -2.18
C ILE A 79 -8.55 -2.33 -1.62
N VAL A 80 -7.77 -1.56 -0.86
CA VAL A 80 -6.54 -2.05 -0.21
C VAL A 80 -6.86 -3.19 0.73
N ASN A 81 -7.80 -3.02 1.67
CA ASN A 81 -8.16 -4.08 2.62
C ASN A 81 -8.51 -5.38 1.90
N LYS A 82 -9.35 -5.30 0.87
CA LYS A 82 -9.73 -6.45 0.06
C LYS A 82 -8.53 -7.12 -0.62
N MET A 83 -7.61 -6.35 -1.20
CA MET A 83 -6.43 -6.88 -1.90
C MET A 83 -5.52 -7.71 -0.98
N ILE A 84 -5.42 -7.34 0.29
CA ILE A 84 -4.56 -8.02 1.27
C ILE A 84 -5.34 -8.82 2.32
N GLY A 85 -6.61 -9.13 2.04
CA GLY A 85 -7.43 -10.02 2.87
C GLY A 85 -7.76 -9.49 4.27
N MET A 86 -7.73 -8.18 4.48
CA MET A 86 -8.08 -7.51 5.74
C MET A 86 -9.57 -7.18 5.82
N ILE A 87 -10.08 -7.11 7.04
CA ILE A 87 -11.40 -6.54 7.34
C ILE A 87 -11.39 -5.02 7.20
N ASP A 88 -12.56 -4.41 7.03
CA ASP A 88 -12.69 -2.96 7.05
C ASP A 88 -12.60 -2.40 8.47
N TRP A 89 -12.14 -1.15 8.61
CA TRP A 89 -12.09 -0.43 9.90
C TRP A 89 -13.43 -0.46 10.63
N GLU A 90 -14.53 -0.27 9.90
CA GLU A 90 -15.87 -0.25 10.46
C GLU A 90 -16.32 -1.58 11.06
N ASP A 91 -15.71 -2.69 10.62
CA ASP A 91 -15.99 -4.04 11.13
C ASP A 91 -14.96 -4.48 12.18
N TRP A 92 -13.90 -3.70 12.39
CA TRP A 92 -12.86 -3.98 13.37
C TRP A 92 -13.26 -3.48 14.76
N ASP A 93 -13.09 -4.34 15.77
CA ASP A 93 -13.46 -4.06 17.16
C ASP A 93 -12.47 -3.13 17.89
N GLY A 94 -11.38 -2.71 17.22
CA GLY A 94 -10.36 -1.81 17.77
C GLY A 94 -9.37 -2.48 18.74
N HIS A 95 -9.54 -3.76 19.04
CA HIS A 95 -8.78 -4.46 20.09
C HIS A 95 -8.21 -5.79 19.63
N SER A 96 -8.82 -6.41 18.62
CA SER A 96 -8.37 -7.65 18.03
C SER A 96 -7.19 -7.41 17.10
N ALA A 97 -6.32 -8.42 16.96
CA ALA A 97 -5.35 -8.41 15.88
C ALA A 97 -6.07 -8.45 14.53
N VAL A 98 -5.46 -7.82 13.53
CA VAL A 98 -6.02 -7.73 12.19
C VAL A 98 -5.40 -8.82 11.33
N GLU A 99 -6.24 -9.61 10.67
CA GLU A 99 -5.75 -10.62 9.74
C GLU A 99 -5.34 -9.99 8.40
N CYS A 100 -4.23 -10.42 7.82
CA CYS A 100 -3.88 -10.14 6.43
C CYS A 100 -3.39 -11.40 5.71
N ASP A 101 -3.54 -11.44 4.40
CA ASP A 101 -3.16 -12.57 3.55
C ASP A 101 -2.13 -12.15 2.48
N VAL A 102 -0.86 -12.22 2.86
CA VAL A 102 0.26 -11.82 1.99
C VAL A 102 0.42 -12.79 0.82
N LEU A 103 0.18 -14.10 1.05
CA LEU A 103 0.34 -15.11 0.02
C LEU A 103 -0.76 -14.99 -1.05
N SER A 104 -2.02 -14.83 -0.64
CA SER A 104 -3.09 -14.59 -1.60
C SER A 104 -2.88 -13.28 -2.37
N PHE A 105 -2.38 -12.22 -1.71
CA PHE A 105 -2.02 -10.97 -2.40
C PHE A 105 -0.92 -11.16 -3.46
N GLU A 106 0.12 -11.95 -3.17
CA GLU A 106 1.17 -12.27 -4.14
C GLU A 106 0.62 -13.04 -5.35
N ILE A 107 -0.24 -14.03 -5.11
CA ILE A 107 -0.83 -14.87 -6.16
C ILE A 107 -1.81 -14.07 -7.03
N ASP A 108 -2.71 -13.31 -6.42
CA ASP A 108 -3.78 -12.60 -7.13
C ASP A 108 -3.28 -11.28 -7.78
N HIS A 109 -2.22 -10.69 -7.24
CA HIS A 109 -1.70 -9.39 -7.63
C HIS A 109 -0.15 -9.36 -7.75
N PRO A 110 0.48 -10.26 -8.52
CA PRO A 110 1.93 -10.48 -8.49
C PRO A 110 2.74 -9.24 -8.87
N HIS A 111 2.26 -8.46 -9.84
CA HIS A 111 2.93 -7.21 -10.22
C HIS A 111 2.83 -6.13 -9.14
N LEU A 112 1.67 -6.00 -8.47
CA LEU A 112 1.53 -5.05 -7.36
C LEU A 112 2.35 -5.49 -6.16
N TYR A 113 2.42 -6.79 -5.89
CA TYR A 113 3.28 -7.34 -4.83
C TYR A 113 4.74 -6.95 -5.04
N GLN A 114 5.26 -7.07 -6.27
CA GLN A 114 6.62 -6.62 -6.61
C GLN A 114 6.83 -5.13 -6.29
N LEU A 115 5.92 -4.27 -6.75
CA LEU A 115 6.01 -2.83 -6.50
C LEU A 115 5.91 -2.48 -5.00
N VAL A 116 5.08 -3.19 -4.24
CA VAL A 116 4.94 -3.03 -2.79
C VAL A 116 6.23 -3.41 -2.08
N VAL A 117 6.83 -4.56 -2.40
CA VAL A 117 8.10 -5.00 -1.82
C VAL A 117 9.22 -4.01 -2.17
N ASP A 118 9.28 -3.56 -3.42
CA ASP A 118 10.26 -2.56 -3.86
C ASP A 118 10.18 -1.27 -3.04
N ASP A 119 8.98 -0.72 -2.91
CA ASP A 119 8.74 0.51 -2.15
C ASP A 119 9.00 0.32 -0.65
N MET A 120 8.60 -0.83 -0.10
CA MET A 120 8.87 -1.22 1.28
C MET A 120 10.38 -1.27 1.57
N ILE A 121 11.16 -1.97 0.74
CA ILE A 121 12.61 -2.11 0.93
C ILE A 121 13.31 -0.76 0.74
N LYS A 122 12.91 0.04 -0.26
CA LYS A 122 13.44 1.40 -0.45
C LYS A 122 13.26 2.27 0.79
N LYS A 123 12.11 2.16 1.47
CA LYS A 123 11.80 2.91 2.70
C LYS A 123 12.53 2.37 3.93
N ALA A 124 12.48 1.06 4.17
CA ALA A 124 13.11 0.43 5.34
C ALA A 124 14.64 0.51 5.32
N PHE A 125 15.24 0.41 4.13
CA PHE A 125 16.69 0.35 3.91
C PHE A 125 17.19 1.56 3.12
N SER A 126 16.63 2.75 3.37
CA SER A 126 16.98 3.97 2.66
C SER A 126 18.45 4.38 2.83
N SER A 127 19.10 3.96 3.93
CA SER A 127 20.51 4.21 4.20
C SER A 127 21.47 3.21 3.55
N GLN A 128 20.95 2.11 2.99
CA GLN A 128 21.77 1.05 2.38
C GLN A 128 22.05 1.37 0.90
N SER A 129 23.05 0.69 0.34
CA SER A 129 23.33 0.75 -1.08
C SER A 129 22.23 0.06 -1.91
N GLU A 130 22.23 0.31 -3.23
CA GLU A 130 21.28 -0.35 -4.13
C GLU A 130 21.52 -1.86 -4.18
N GLU A 131 22.79 -2.30 -4.19
CA GLU A 131 23.16 -3.71 -4.20
C GLU A 131 22.63 -4.44 -2.96
N GLU A 132 22.79 -3.85 -1.77
CA GLU A 132 22.26 -4.43 -0.52
C GLU A 132 20.72 -4.50 -0.54
N ARG A 133 20.05 -3.48 -1.08
CA ARG A 133 18.58 -3.51 -1.23
C ARG A 133 18.12 -4.63 -2.18
N GLU A 134 18.80 -4.83 -3.29
CA GLU A 134 18.49 -5.89 -4.25
C GLU A 134 18.67 -7.30 -3.65
N VAL A 135 19.68 -7.50 -2.79
CA VAL A 135 19.84 -8.76 -2.06
C VAL A 135 18.63 -9.02 -1.15
N VAL A 136 18.19 -8.03 -0.38
CA VAL A 136 17.02 -8.18 0.50
C VAL A 136 15.75 -8.44 -0.31
N LYS A 137 15.51 -7.69 -1.39
CA LYS A 137 14.37 -7.90 -2.30
C LYS A 137 14.36 -9.31 -2.87
N SER A 138 15.48 -9.79 -3.39
CA SER A 138 15.57 -11.14 -3.98
C SER A 138 15.19 -12.22 -2.97
N THR A 139 15.57 -12.03 -1.70
CA THR A 139 15.21 -12.95 -0.61
C THR A 139 13.70 -12.95 -0.37
N VAL A 140 13.09 -11.76 -0.25
CA VAL A 140 11.63 -11.60 -0.04
C VAL A 140 10.82 -12.20 -1.21
N PHE A 141 11.29 -12.04 -2.44
CA PHE A 141 10.63 -12.62 -3.62
C PHE A 141 10.82 -14.13 -3.74
N SER A 142 11.97 -14.66 -3.32
CA SER A 142 12.25 -16.09 -3.41
C SER A 142 11.51 -16.93 -2.36
N ASP A 143 11.09 -16.30 -1.26
CA ASP A 143 10.42 -16.97 -0.15
C ASP A 143 9.32 -16.09 0.52
N PRO A 144 8.18 -15.88 -0.17
CA PRO A 144 7.04 -15.15 0.40
C PRO A 144 6.52 -15.71 1.74
N PRO A 145 6.48 -17.03 1.99
CA PRO A 145 6.12 -17.58 3.31
C PRO A 145 7.03 -17.11 4.44
N THR A 146 8.35 -17.04 4.21
CA THR A 146 9.29 -16.50 5.19
C THR A 146 9.06 -15.00 5.42
N PHE A 147 8.75 -14.24 4.38
CA PHE A 147 8.38 -12.83 4.53
C PHE A 147 7.09 -12.65 5.36
N ALA A 148 6.05 -13.44 5.08
CA ALA A 148 4.82 -13.49 5.86
C ALA A 148 5.08 -13.82 7.35
N TYR A 149 5.97 -14.78 7.61
CA TYR A 149 6.42 -15.09 8.97
C TYR A 149 7.09 -13.87 9.64
N TYR A 150 8.03 -13.20 8.96
CA TYR A 150 8.71 -12.02 9.52
C TYR A 150 7.73 -10.88 9.85
N LEU A 151 6.75 -10.62 8.99
CA LEU A 151 5.70 -9.65 9.27
C LEU A 151 4.94 -10.00 10.55
N SER A 152 4.54 -11.26 10.73
CA SER A 152 3.82 -11.71 11.94
C SER A 152 4.63 -11.55 13.24
N GLN A 153 5.95 -11.69 13.16
CA GLN A 153 6.83 -11.57 14.34
C GLN A 153 7.11 -10.11 14.73
N ASN A 154 7.13 -9.20 13.76
CA ASN A 154 7.51 -7.80 13.97
C ASN A 154 6.30 -6.85 14.08
N LEU A 155 5.12 -7.28 13.64
CA LEU A 155 3.86 -6.53 13.71
C LEU A 155 2.85 -7.33 14.55
N PRO A 156 2.92 -7.28 15.90
CA PRO A 156 2.15 -8.16 16.79
C PRO A 156 0.62 -7.95 16.71
N THR A 157 0.17 -6.83 16.16
CA THR A 157 -1.24 -6.54 15.89
C THR A 157 -1.72 -7.08 14.53
N LEU A 158 -0.84 -7.70 13.75
CA LEU A 158 -1.12 -8.26 12.43
C LEU A 158 -0.99 -9.80 12.50
N ILE A 159 -2.11 -10.50 12.32
CA ILE A 159 -2.10 -11.95 12.09
C ILE A 159 -1.91 -12.18 10.60
N VAL A 160 -0.78 -12.75 10.21
CA VAL A 160 -0.56 -13.12 8.82
C VAL A 160 -1.08 -14.53 8.59
N LYS A 161 -1.99 -14.70 7.62
CA LYS A 161 -2.50 -16.01 7.22
C LYS A 161 -1.42 -16.83 6.54
N HIS A 162 -1.58 -18.15 6.58
CA HIS A 162 -0.70 -19.12 5.91
C HIS A 162 0.78 -19.06 6.33
N VAL A 163 1.06 -18.56 7.54
CA VAL A 163 2.40 -18.64 8.13
C VAL A 163 2.73 -20.11 8.41
N PRO A 164 3.88 -20.63 7.94
CA PRO A 164 4.29 -22.00 8.25
C PRO A 164 4.33 -22.22 9.76
N THR A 165 3.59 -23.21 10.26
CA THR A 165 3.75 -23.69 11.64
C THR A 165 4.99 -24.58 11.68
N ASN A 166 6.01 -24.16 12.43
CA ASN A 166 7.16 -25.02 12.76
C ASN A 166 6.72 -26.27 13.51
#